data_AF-A0A0D0FWH8-F1
#
_entry.id   AF-A0A0D0FWH8-F1
#
_cell.length_a   1.000
_cell.length_b   1.000
_cell.length_c   1.000
_cell.angle_alpha   90.00
_cell.angle_beta   90.00
_cell.angle_gamma   90.00
#
_symmetry.space_group_name_H-M   'P 1'
#
loop_
_entity.id
_entity.type
_entity.pdbx_description
1 polymer ?
#
loop_
_entity_poly.entity_id
_entity_poly.type
_entity_poly.pdbx_seq_one_letter_code
_entity_poly.pdbx_strand_id
1 'polypeptide(L)'
;MFYPTNSGVKLYVEMADVPPADIEQPLFVRDLCGRTLAVFPSTGAWTLDSLIARLDEPRVSECVSAAGGADAYLGAFWIGGTEV
;
A
#
# COMPACT_ATOMS: atom_id res chain seq x y z
N MET A 1 7.35 -13.12 -0.82
CA MET A 1 7.41 -13.07 0.67
C MET A 1 6.31 -12.13 1.17
N PHE A 2 5.93 -12.13 2.46
CA PHE A 2 5.04 -11.05 2.97
C PHE A 2 5.79 -10.15 3.95
N TYR A 3 5.55 -8.84 3.85
CA TYR A 3 6.14 -7.84 4.73
C TYR A 3 5.02 -7.17 5.53
N PRO A 4 4.94 -7.42 6.85
CA PRO A 4 3.91 -6.81 7.69
C PRO A 4 4.19 -5.32 7.90
N THR A 5 3.12 -4.53 8.08
CA THR A 5 3.20 -3.11 8.44
C THR A 5 2.30 -2.84 9.65
N ASN A 6 2.53 -1.73 10.35
CA ASN A 6 1.76 -1.29 11.52
C ASN A 6 0.31 -0.89 11.17
N SER A 7 -0.01 -0.68 9.88
CA SER A 7 -1.40 -0.50 9.45
C SER A 7 -2.21 -1.78 9.38
N GLY A 8 -1.57 -2.95 9.52
CA GLY A 8 -2.21 -4.24 9.30
C GLY A 8 -2.22 -4.67 7.83
N VAL A 9 -1.88 -3.77 6.89
CA VAL A 9 -1.66 -4.14 5.48
C VAL A 9 -0.36 -4.94 5.39
N LYS A 10 -0.44 -6.14 4.81
CA LYS A 10 0.72 -6.97 4.51
C LYS A 10 1.06 -6.78 3.03
N LEU A 11 2.30 -6.36 2.75
CA LEU A 11 2.77 -6.27 1.38
C LEU A 11 3.08 -7.67 0.86
N TYR A 12 2.47 -8.02 -0.27
CA TYR A 12 2.67 -9.27 -1.01
C TYR A 12 3.21 -8.92 -2.40
N VAL A 13 4.43 -8.40 -2.43
CA VAL A 13 5.04 -7.93 -3.66
C VAL A 13 6.55 -8.08 -3.57
N GLU A 14 7.14 -8.58 -4.65
CA GLU A 14 8.56 -8.40 -4.92
C GLU A 14 8.66 -7.17 -5.84
N MET A 15 9.47 -6.16 -5.49
CA MET A 15 9.53 -4.91 -6.27
C MET A 15 9.93 -5.13 -7.73
N ALA A 16 10.62 -6.22 -8.04
CA ALA A 16 10.99 -6.61 -9.40
C ALA A 16 9.78 -7.02 -10.27
N ASP A 17 8.67 -7.42 -9.64
CA ASP A 17 7.44 -7.86 -10.33
C ASP A 17 6.46 -6.70 -10.57
N VAL A 18 6.70 -5.53 -9.97
CA VAL A 18 5.87 -4.33 -10.20
C VAL A 18 6.15 -3.83 -11.62
N PRO A 19 5.10 -3.62 -12.45
CA PRO A 19 5.27 -3.07 -13.78
C PRO A 19 6.03 -1.73 -13.73
N PRO A 20 6.97 -1.46 -14.66
CA PRO A 20 7.68 -0.18 -14.71
C PRO A 20 6.75 1.03 -14.85
N ALA A 21 5.55 0.85 -15.42
CA ALA A 21 4.54 1.89 -15.54
C ALA A 21 3.88 2.26 -14.20
N ASP A 22 3.87 1.34 -13.22
CA ASP A 22 3.23 1.47 -11.92
C ASP A 22 4.22 1.79 -10.79
N ILE A 23 5.50 1.38 -10.91
CA ILE A 23 6.50 1.55 -9.84
C ILE A 23 6.77 3.02 -9.47
N GLU A 24 6.49 3.96 -10.36
CA GLU A 24 6.60 5.41 -10.10
C GLU A 24 5.24 6.09 -9.89
N GLN A 25 4.15 5.33 -9.84
CA GLN A 25 2.82 5.88 -9.59
C GLN A 25 2.59 6.14 -8.10
N PRO A 26 1.59 6.96 -7.73
CA PRO A 26 1.22 7.14 -6.33
C PRO A 26 0.86 5.81 -5.65
N LEU A 27 1.19 5.72 -4.36
CA LEU A 27 0.69 4.66 -3.50
C LEU A 27 -0.72 5.01 -3.06
N PHE A 28 -1.67 4.13 -3.35
CA PHE A 28 -3.05 4.21 -2.92
C PHE A 28 -3.33 3.18 -1.85
N VAL A 29 -3.96 3.59 -0.76
CA VAL A 29 -4.59 2.69 0.22
C VAL A 29 -6.09 2.84 0.06
N ARG A 30 -6.78 1.74 -0.21
CA ARG A 30 -8.23 1.70 -0.45
C ARG A 30 -8.89 0.74 0.52
N ASP A 31 -10.10 1.05 0.97
CA ASP A 31 -10.91 0.10 1.72
C ASP A 31 -11.33 -1.09 0.83
N LEU A 32 -11.91 -2.12 1.44
CA LEU A 32 -12.38 -3.32 0.73
C LEU A 32 -13.56 -3.05 -0.22
N CYS A 33 -14.16 -1.85 -0.15
CA CYS A 33 -15.19 -1.38 -1.08
C CYS A 33 -14.60 -0.54 -2.24
N GLY A 34 -13.27 -0.36 -2.28
CA GLY A 34 -12.55 0.42 -3.29
C GLY A 34 -12.48 1.94 -3.03
N ARG A 35 -12.97 2.44 -1.89
CA ARG A 35 -12.87 3.87 -1.55
C ARG A 35 -11.46 4.18 -1.11
N THR A 36 -10.93 5.31 -1.57
CA THR A 36 -9.57 5.73 -1.22
C THR A 36 -9.52 6.26 0.21
N LEU A 37 -8.67 5.64 1.04
CA LEU A 37 -8.40 6.03 2.43
C LEU A 37 -7.21 6.98 2.52
N ALA A 38 -6.13 6.68 1.78
CA ALA A 38 -4.92 7.49 1.73
C ALA A 38 -4.29 7.44 0.34
N VAL A 39 -3.62 8.54 -0.03
CA VAL A 39 -2.80 8.65 -1.25
C VAL A 39 -1.47 9.27 -0.90
N PHE A 40 -0.40 8.64 -1.36
CA PHE A 40 0.95 9.17 -1.22
C PHE A 40 1.52 9.43 -2.62
N PRO A 41 1.81 10.70 -2.96
CA PRO A 41 2.42 11.00 -4.25
C PRO A 41 3.79 10.34 -4.32
N SER A 42 4.12 9.79 -5.49
CA SER A 42 5.46 9.31 -5.77
C SER A 42 6.43 10.49 -5.93
N THR A 43 7.67 10.29 -5.47
CA THR A 43 8.81 11.18 -5.75
C THR A 43 9.87 10.48 -6.62
N GLY A 44 9.50 9.37 -7.26
CA GLY A 44 10.36 8.45 -8.01
C GLY A 44 9.96 6.98 -7.79
N ALA A 45 10.72 6.04 -8.36
CA ALA A 45 10.46 4.61 -8.17
C ALA A 45 10.37 4.23 -6.67
N TRP A 46 9.28 3.55 -6.31
CA TRP A 46 9.09 3.04 -4.96
C TRP A 46 10.06 1.91 -4.65
N THR A 47 10.60 1.94 -3.43
CA THR A 47 11.30 0.80 -2.83
C THR A 47 10.41 0.14 -1.78
N LEU A 48 10.68 -1.12 -1.47
CA LEU A 48 9.95 -1.84 -0.42
C LEU A 48 9.98 -1.09 0.92
N ASP A 49 11.15 -0.60 1.34
CA ASP A 49 11.28 0.16 2.59
C ASP A 49 10.43 1.44 2.58
N SER A 50 10.39 2.14 1.45
CA SER A 50 9.58 3.36 1.35
C SER A 50 8.08 3.08 1.39
N LEU A 51 7.63 1.95 0.83
CA LEU A 51 6.23 1.49 0.94
C LEU A 51 5.87 1.17 2.39
N ILE A 52 6.72 0.39 3.07
CA ILE A 52 6.53 0.05 4.48
C ILE A 52 6.46 1.32 5.33
N ALA A 53 7.39 2.25 5.14
CA ALA A 53 7.40 3.51 5.89
C ALA A 53 6.11 4.33 5.74
N ARG A 54 5.48 4.33 4.55
CA ARG A 54 4.19 5.01 4.34
C ARG A 54 3.04 4.27 4.99
N LEU A 55 3.01 2.95 4.88
CA LEU A 55 1.99 2.12 5.49
C LEU A 55 2.13 2.04 7.02
N ASP A 56 3.30 2.37 7.56
CA ASP A 56 3.55 2.49 9.00
C ASP A 56 3.13 3.85 9.58
N GLU A 57 2.72 4.82 8.74
CA GLU A 57 2.24 6.11 9.24
C GLU A 57 0.98 5.90 10.11
N PRO A 58 0.90 6.45 11.33
CA PRO A 58 -0.22 6.21 12.25
C PRO A 58 -1.61 6.53 11.66
N ARG A 59 -1.69 7.55 10.80
CA ARG A 59 -2.95 7.89 10.12
C ARG A 59 -3.46 6.76 9.22
N VAL A 60 -2.57 5.96 8.64
CA VAL A 60 -2.95 4.84 7.78
C VAL A 60 -3.54 3.73 8.64
N SER A 61 -2.91 3.38 9.76
CA SER A 61 -3.45 2.36 10.67
C SER A 61 -4.81 2.76 11.24
N GLU A 62 -5.00 4.04 11.58
CA GLU A 62 -6.30 4.58 12.01
C GLU A 62 -7.37 4.44 10.93
N CYS A 63 -7.08 4.85 9.69
CA CYS A 63 -8.01 4.74 8.57
C CYS A 63 -8.35 3.28 8.21
N VAL A 64 -7.34 2.40 8.18
CA VAL A 64 -7.52 0.98 7.86
C VAL A 64 -8.35 0.28 8.92
N SER A 65 -8.08 0.56 10.20
CA SER A 65 -8.85 0.02 11.33
C SER A 65 -10.31 0.50 11.30
N ALA A 66 -10.54 1.79 11.06
CA ALA A 66 -11.89 2.35 10.95
C ALA A 66 -12.69 1.80 9.76
N ALA A 67 -12.00 1.44 8.66
CA ALA A 67 -12.60 0.83 7.48
C ALA A 67 -12.82 -0.69 7.62
N GLY A 68 -12.22 -1.33 8.64
CA GLY A 68 -12.27 -2.77 8.84
C GLY A 68 -11.35 -3.57 7.91
N GLY A 69 -10.43 -2.92 7.21
CA GLY A 69 -9.52 -3.55 6.25
C GLY A 69 -9.16 -2.63 5.08
N ALA A 70 -8.10 -2.98 4.35
CA ALA A 70 -7.66 -2.23 3.19
C ALA A 70 -6.74 -3.03 2.26
N ASP A 71 -6.66 -2.56 1.02
CA ASP A 71 -5.70 -2.96 -0.01
C ASP A 71 -4.77 -1.80 -0.37
N ALA A 72 -3.52 -2.12 -0.67
CA ALA A 72 -2.50 -1.19 -1.14
C ALA A 72 -2.23 -1.41 -2.63
N TYR A 73 -2.06 -0.31 -3.37
CA TYR A 73 -1.81 -0.31 -4.81
C TYR A 73 -0.73 0.71 -5.17
N LEU A 74 0.11 0.37 -6.14
CA LEU A 74 0.91 1.33 -6.90
C LEU A 74 0.19 1.59 -8.22
N GLY A 75 -0.35 2.79 -8.40
CA GLY A 75 -1.19 3.08 -9.57
C GLY A 75 -2.41 2.16 -9.63
N ALA A 76 -2.41 1.24 -10.60
CA ALA A 76 -3.43 0.20 -10.73
C ALA A 76 -2.98 -1.18 -10.24
N PHE A 77 -1.70 -1.37 -9.95
CA PHE A 77 -1.13 -2.65 -9.55
C PHE A 77 -1.31 -2.90 -8.04
N TRP A 78 -1.96 -4.00 -7.68
CA TRP A 78 -2.15 -4.41 -6.29
C TRP A 78 -0.84 -4.95 -5.71
N ILE A 79 -0.48 -4.49 -4.51
CA ILE A 79 0.79 -4.83 -3.85
C ILE A 79 0.62 -5.46 -2.46
N GLY A 80 -0.62 -5.61 -1.97
CA GLY A 80 -0.89 -6.20 -0.67
C GLY A 80 -2.20 -5.73 -0.04
N GLY A 81 -2.55 -6.30 1.10
CA GLY A 81 -3.81 -6.00 1.78
C GLY A 81 -3.86 -6.51 3.22
N THR A 82 -4.97 -6.31 3.91
CA THR A 82 -5.18 -6.77 5.29
C THR A 82 -5.59 -8.25 5.38
N GLU A 83 -6.24 -8.78 4.35
CA GLU A 83 -6.80 -10.16 4.33
C GLU A 83 -5.86 -11.21 3.70
N VAL A 84 -4.60 -10.83 3.42
CA VAL A 84 -3.59 -11.71 2.79
C VAL A 84 -3.03 -12.76 3.73
#